data_AF-A0A7S2NLX5-F1
#
_entry.id   AF-A0A7S2NLX5-F1
#
_cell.length_a   1.000
_cell.length_b   1.000
_cell.length_c   1.000
_cell.angle_alpha   90.00
_cell.angle_beta   90.00
_cell.angle_gamma   90.00
#
_symmetry.space_group_name_H-M   'P 1'
#
loop_
_entity.id
_entity.type
_entity.pdbx_description
1 polymer ?
#
loop_
_entity_poly.entity_id
_entity_poly.type
_entity_poly.pdbx_seq_one_letter_code
_entity_poly.pdbx_strand_id
1 'polypeptide(L)'
;HGAGAGGRGPLWGGVLGNVTGKVKSWFYDKGVEVTDCLRKFCAPEYLVGKDKYDCEHCKRKTDGERRFAFKDLPEVLCIHIKRFRYDASWFNATKNSRVVTFPVKGTLDMACFLDEHPGHPVEYRLIGLIQHIGSMGGGHYISYCQHKRNPREWYEFDDMLVNVVGPEQVERAEPYVLFYQRSPSQGSRLDRQTFKSDHRKMQARIRDALLGRPLSPS
;
A
#
# COMPACT_ATOMS: atom_id res chain seq x y z
N HIS A 1 -53.14 -33.82 23.15
CA HIS A 1 -53.55 -33.58 24.55
C HIS A 1 -52.37 -33.92 25.45
N GLY A 2 -51.84 -33.09 26.32
CA GLY A 2 -52.17 -31.74 26.74
C GLY A 2 -51.27 -31.41 27.94
N ALA A 3 -50.68 -30.22 27.89
CA ALA A 3 -50.38 -29.31 29.01
C ALA A 3 -49.77 -29.85 30.34
N GLY A 4 -48.53 -29.41 30.62
CA GLY A 4 -48.00 -29.25 31.97
C GLY A 4 -47.62 -27.78 32.22
N ALA A 5 -48.54 -27.00 32.81
CA ALA A 5 -48.25 -25.80 33.60
C ALA A 5 -47.97 -26.27 35.05
N GLY A 6 -47.15 -25.68 35.90
CA GLY A 6 -46.64 -24.32 36.02
C GLY A 6 -46.70 -23.98 37.52
N GLY A 7 -45.56 -23.71 38.16
CA GLY A 7 -45.48 -23.38 39.59
C GLY A 7 -44.15 -22.71 39.91
N ARG A 8 -44.23 -21.51 40.50
CA ARG A 8 -43.23 -20.43 40.48
C ARG A 8 -42.21 -20.53 41.62
N GLY A 9 -40.97 -20.12 41.34
CA GLY A 9 -39.97 -19.66 42.31
C GLY A 9 -39.53 -18.21 41.98
N PRO A 10 -39.05 -17.42 42.95
CA PRO A 10 -39.11 -15.96 42.91
C PRO A 10 -38.03 -15.27 42.07
N LEU A 11 -38.39 -14.08 41.56
CA LEU A 11 -37.55 -13.12 40.86
C LEU A 11 -36.32 -12.72 41.69
N TRP A 12 -35.15 -12.77 41.07
CA TRP A 12 -34.01 -11.91 41.38
C TRP A 12 -33.68 -11.10 40.12
N GLY A 13 -33.90 -9.79 40.19
CA GLY A 13 -33.56 -8.84 39.14
C GLY A 13 -32.22 -8.16 39.41
N GLY A 14 -31.47 -7.88 38.33
CA GLY A 14 -30.29 -6.99 38.26
C GLY A 14 -29.04 -7.54 38.95
N VAL A 15 -27.85 -7.61 38.34
CA VAL A 15 -27.19 -6.61 37.51
C VAL A 15 -26.29 -7.35 36.51
N LEU A 16 -26.69 -7.41 35.23
CA LEU A 16 -25.77 -7.75 34.13
C LEU A 16 -25.04 -6.47 33.74
N GLY A 17 -23.98 -6.16 34.49
CA GLY A 17 -23.01 -5.15 34.10
C GLY A 17 -22.24 -5.63 32.87
N ASN A 18 -22.33 -4.87 31.78
CA ASN A 18 -21.59 -5.05 30.53
C ASN A 18 -20.08 -5.24 30.77
N VAL A 19 -19.59 -6.49 30.69
CA VAL A 19 -18.15 -6.81 30.58
C VAL A 19 -17.89 -7.67 29.33
N THR A 20 -18.47 -7.28 28.20
CA THR A 20 -18.16 -7.89 26.89
C THR A 20 -17.46 -6.92 25.92
N GLY A 21 -17.27 -5.66 26.32
CA GLY A 21 -16.71 -4.61 25.47
C GLY A 21 -15.19 -4.40 25.53
N LYS A 22 -14.48 -4.96 26.53
CA LYS A 22 -13.05 -4.66 26.76
C LYS A 22 -12.05 -5.75 26.36
N VAL A 23 -12.50 -6.99 26.11
CA VAL A 23 -11.61 -8.10 25.73
C VAL A 23 -11.41 -8.25 24.21
N LYS A 24 -12.25 -7.65 23.36
CA LYS A 24 -12.07 -7.72 21.89
C LYS A 24 -11.10 -6.67 21.32
N SER A 25 -10.79 -5.62 22.09
CA SER A 25 -9.94 -4.51 21.61
C SER A 25 -8.44 -4.73 21.82
N TRP A 26 -8.03 -5.79 22.55
CA TRP A 26 -6.62 -6.09 22.83
C TRP A 26 -5.99 -7.08 21.83
N PHE A 27 -6.77 -7.70 20.94
CA PHE A 27 -6.29 -8.76 20.04
C PHE A 27 -6.20 -8.37 18.55
N TYR A 28 -6.47 -7.12 18.18
CA TYR A 28 -6.30 -6.64 16.81
C TYR A 28 -5.76 -5.20 16.81
N ASP A 29 -4.43 -5.03 16.78
CA ASP A 29 -3.86 -3.84 16.17
C ASP A 29 -4.31 -3.87 14.70
N LYS A 30 -5.15 -2.91 14.27
CA LYS A 30 -5.82 -2.94 12.95
C LYS A 30 -4.87 -2.76 11.75
N GLY A 31 -3.55 -2.91 11.94
CA GLY A 31 -2.55 -2.64 10.92
C GLY A 31 -2.58 -1.18 10.46
N VAL A 32 -1.91 -0.89 9.35
CA VAL A 32 -1.96 0.39 8.62
C VAL A 32 -2.28 0.08 7.17
N GLU A 33 -3.16 0.85 6.53
CA GLU A 33 -3.47 0.62 5.13
C GLU A 33 -2.33 1.11 4.23
N VAL A 34 -2.14 0.49 3.07
CA VAL A 34 -1.20 1.01 2.05
C VAL A 34 -1.54 2.46 1.67
N THR A 35 -2.83 2.81 1.67
CA THR A 35 -3.33 4.17 1.46
C THR A 35 -2.84 5.14 2.54
N ASP A 36 -2.78 4.72 3.80
CA ASP A 36 -2.24 5.54 4.89
C ASP A 36 -0.73 5.75 4.74
N CYS A 37 -0.01 4.73 4.26
CA CYS A 37 1.41 4.84 3.95
C CYS A 37 1.66 5.87 2.83
N LEU A 38 0.84 5.85 1.77
CA LEU A 38 0.87 6.82 0.68
C LEU A 38 0.51 8.23 1.15
N ARG A 39 -0.52 8.35 2.01
CA ARG A 39 -0.90 9.63 2.61
C ARG A 39 0.22 10.20 3.47
N LYS A 40 0.90 9.37 4.26
CA LYS A 40 2.09 9.77 5.02
C LYS A 40 3.26 10.16 4.11
N PHE A 41 3.45 9.45 2.99
CA PHE A 41 4.51 9.77 2.03
C PHE A 41 4.28 11.14 1.36
N CYS A 42 3.03 11.50 1.06
CA CYS A 42 2.68 12.76 0.41
C CYS A 42 2.43 13.92 1.40
N ALA A 43 2.35 13.64 2.70
CA ALA A 43 2.11 14.65 3.72
C ALA A 43 3.26 15.68 3.76
N PRO A 44 2.97 16.95 4.06
CA PRO A 44 3.99 17.96 4.31
C PRO A 44 4.95 17.54 5.43
N GLU A 45 6.24 17.79 5.20
CA GLU A 45 7.31 17.68 6.17
C GLU A 45 7.96 19.05 6.36
N TYR A 46 8.09 19.47 7.61
CA TYR A 46 8.72 20.74 7.95
C TYR A 46 10.23 20.56 8.10
N LEU A 47 10.98 21.25 7.24
CA LEU A 47 12.43 21.29 7.22
C LEU A 47 12.92 22.36 8.20
N VAL A 48 13.25 21.94 9.42
CA VAL A 48 13.66 22.82 10.52
C VAL A 48 14.99 22.37 11.14
N GLY A 49 15.60 23.25 11.96
CA GLY A 49 16.82 22.91 12.69
C GLY A 49 18.00 22.52 11.78
N LYS A 50 18.45 21.27 11.86
CA LYS A 50 19.58 20.76 11.06
C LYS A 50 19.20 20.49 9.59
N ASP A 51 17.93 20.27 9.33
CA ASP A 51 17.39 19.89 8.01
C ASP A 51 16.85 21.10 7.22
N LYS A 52 17.15 22.33 7.65
CA LYS A 52 16.75 23.56 6.98
C LYS A 52 17.11 23.56 5.49
N TYR A 53 16.20 24.07 4.68
CA TYR A 53 16.36 24.24 3.24
C TYR A 53 17.35 25.37 2.94
N ASP A 54 18.26 25.15 1.99
CA ASP A 54 19.15 26.21 1.51
C ASP A 54 18.45 27.02 0.42
N CYS A 55 18.00 28.22 0.78
CA CYS A 55 17.20 29.04 -0.12
C CYS A 55 18.09 29.85 -1.07
N GLU A 56 18.01 29.54 -2.37
CA GLU A 56 18.79 30.21 -3.41
C GLU A 56 18.50 31.71 -3.52
N HIS A 57 17.30 32.17 -3.15
CA HIS A 57 16.92 33.57 -3.16
C HIS A 57 17.45 34.30 -1.91
N CYS A 58 17.30 33.70 -0.73
CA CYS A 58 17.73 34.28 0.54
C CYS A 58 19.24 34.11 0.82
N LYS A 59 19.92 33.24 0.07
CA LYS A 59 21.34 32.86 0.25
C LYS A 59 21.66 32.39 1.67
N ARG A 60 20.72 31.69 2.32
CA ARG A 60 20.88 31.15 3.68
C ARG A 60 19.95 29.96 3.92
N LYS A 61 20.29 29.15 4.92
CA LYS A 61 19.42 28.09 5.45
C LYS A 61 18.18 28.68 6.12
N THR A 62 17.01 28.34 5.63
CA THR A 62 15.71 28.77 6.16
C THR A 62 14.85 27.58 6.52
N ASP A 63 13.87 27.81 7.39
CA ASP A 63 12.80 26.82 7.54
C ASP A 63 12.03 26.71 6.22
N GLY A 64 11.54 25.51 5.94
CA GLY A 64 10.80 25.22 4.72
C GLY A 64 9.79 24.11 4.92
N GLU A 65 8.88 23.98 3.95
CA GLU A 65 7.95 22.87 3.87
C GLU A 65 8.27 22.07 2.61
N ARG A 66 8.41 20.75 2.75
CA ARG A 66 8.60 19.82 1.64
C ARG A 66 7.40 18.88 1.57
N ARG A 67 6.81 18.73 0.39
CA ARG A 67 5.76 17.73 0.12
C ARG A 67 6.08 16.98 -1.15
N PHE A 68 5.56 15.76 -1.26
CA PHE A 68 5.63 14.96 -2.48
C PHE A 68 4.23 14.80 -3.09
N ALA A 69 4.15 14.92 -4.41
CA ALA A 69 2.96 14.61 -5.18
C ALA A 69 3.39 13.90 -6.47
N PHE A 70 2.52 13.07 -7.02
CA PHE A 70 2.76 12.39 -8.29
C PHE A 70 2.36 13.32 -9.44
N LYS A 71 3.28 13.61 -10.35
CA LYS A 71 2.94 14.34 -11.57
C LYS A 71 2.20 13.45 -12.57
N ASP A 72 2.70 12.23 -12.75
CA ASP A 72 2.13 11.21 -13.63
C ASP A 72 2.22 9.85 -12.94
N LEU A 73 1.25 8.97 -13.22
CA LEU A 73 1.24 7.61 -12.69
C LEU A 73 1.55 6.58 -13.80
N PRO A 74 2.37 5.55 -13.52
CA PRO A 74 2.75 4.53 -14.50
C PRO A 74 1.64 3.50 -14.71
N GLU A 75 1.67 2.78 -15.83
CA GLU A 75 0.76 1.65 -16.08
C GLU A 75 0.92 0.53 -15.04
N VAL A 76 2.17 0.29 -14.59
CA VAL A 76 2.47 -0.61 -13.48
C VAL A 76 3.13 0.20 -12.37
N LEU A 77 2.42 0.31 -11.24
CA LEU A 77 2.87 0.98 -10.04
C LEU A 77 3.53 -0.03 -9.09
N CYS A 78 4.79 0.24 -8.74
CA CYS A 78 5.54 -0.55 -7.76
C CYS A 78 5.60 0.22 -6.44
N ILE A 79 5.04 -0.34 -5.36
CA ILE A 79 5.05 0.27 -4.03
C ILE A 79 5.95 -0.56 -3.12
N HIS A 80 7.06 0.02 -2.68
CA HIS A 80 7.97 -0.58 -1.71
C HIS A 80 7.62 -0.15 -0.29
N ILE A 81 7.36 -1.10 0.59
CA ILE A 81 7.13 -0.87 2.01
C ILE A 81 8.48 -0.84 2.72
N LYS A 82 8.91 0.35 3.16
CA LYS A 82 10.17 0.57 3.88
C LYS A 82 10.13 -0.05 5.29
N ARG A 83 10.36 -1.37 5.37
CA ARG A 83 10.33 -2.13 6.64
C ARG A 83 11.64 -2.07 7.41
N PHE A 84 12.78 -1.98 6.74
CA PHE A 84 14.08 -2.01 7.41
C PHE A 84 14.51 -0.61 7.87
N ARG A 85 15.04 -0.55 9.09
CA ARG A 85 15.65 0.66 9.64
C ARG A 85 17.06 0.32 10.10
N TYR A 86 17.99 1.18 9.72
CA TYR A 86 19.36 1.18 10.21
C TYR A 86 19.48 2.31 11.23
N ASP A 87 19.85 1.97 12.45
CA ASP A 87 20.35 2.95 13.42
C ASP A 87 21.88 3.03 13.28
N ALA A 88 22.48 4.18 13.60
CA ALA A 88 23.91 4.47 13.43
C ALA A 88 24.83 3.47 14.15
N SER A 89 24.29 2.75 15.14
CA SER A 89 24.89 1.53 15.67
C SER A 89 24.48 0.35 14.78
N TRP A 90 25.37 -0.12 13.92
CA TRP A 90 25.16 -1.25 12.97
C TRP A 90 24.57 -2.52 13.63
N PHE A 91 24.69 -2.64 14.95
CA PHE A 91 24.13 -3.71 15.78
C PHE A 91 22.60 -3.63 16.05
N ASN A 92 21.92 -2.51 15.74
CA ASN A 92 20.50 -2.26 16.04
C ASN A 92 19.60 -2.17 14.79
N ALA A 93 19.92 -2.95 13.78
CA ALA A 93 19.12 -3.07 12.57
C ALA A 93 17.82 -3.86 12.84
N THR A 94 16.65 -3.28 12.54
CA THR A 94 15.34 -3.90 12.85
C THR A 94 14.43 -3.95 11.62
N LYS A 95 13.66 -5.04 11.49
CA LYS A 95 12.54 -5.15 10.54
C LYS A 95 11.27 -4.70 11.24
N ASN A 96 10.57 -3.73 10.64
CA ASN A 96 9.24 -3.32 11.04
C ASN A 96 8.20 -4.36 10.56
N SER A 97 7.74 -5.19 11.49
CA SER A 97 6.72 -6.21 11.27
C SER A 97 5.28 -5.69 11.42
N ARG A 98 5.07 -4.37 11.43
CA ARG A 98 3.71 -3.81 11.46
C ARG A 98 2.91 -4.32 10.25
N VAL A 99 1.70 -4.80 10.52
CA VAL A 99 0.78 -5.27 9.49
C VAL A 99 0.43 -4.12 8.56
N VAL A 100 0.61 -4.33 7.26
CA VAL A 100 0.18 -3.39 6.22
C VAL A 100 -0.91 -4.08 5.41
N THR A 101 -2.12 -3.52 5.44
CA THR A 101 -3.27 -4.05 4.70
C THR A 101 -3.37 -3.38 3.34
N PHE A 102 -3.90 -4.10 2.35
CA PHE A 102 -3.96 -3.65 0.97
C PHE A 102 -5.12 -4.33 0.23
N PRO A 103 -5.73 -3.67 -0.79
CA PRO A 103 -6.88 -4.23 -1.49
C PRO A 103 -6.46 -5.34 -2.47
N VAL A 104 -6.73 -6.60 -2.11
CA VAL A 104 -6.50 -7.78 -2.99
C VAL A 104 -7.66 -7.98 -3.98
N LYS A 105 -8.91 -7.87 -3.49
CA LYS A 105 -10.14 -8.06 -4.31
C LYS A 105 -10.70 -6.76 -4.89
N GLY A 106 -10.24 -5.60 -4.40
CA GLY A 106 -10.69 -4.27 -4.81
C GLY A 106 -9.66 -3.52 -5.64
N THR A 107 -9.79 -2.20 -5.66
CA THR A 107 -8.88 -1.27 -6.33
C THR A 107 -8.23 -0.32 -5.32
N LEU A 108 -7.02 0.13 -5.65
CA LEU A 108 -6.33 1.24 -4.98
C LEU A 108 -6.54 2.50 -5.83
N ASP A 109 -7.20 3.51 -5.27
CA ASP A 109 -7.35 4.80 -5.94
C ASP A 109 -6.13 5.70 -5.65
N MET A 110 -5.49 6.15 -6.73
CA MET A 110 -4.31 7.01 -6.67
C MET A 110 -4.61 8.48 -7.00
N ALA A 111 -5.86 8.83 -7.34
CA ALA A 111 -6.23 10.18 -7.77
C ALA A 111 -5.84 11.27 -6.74
N CYS A 112 -6.04 11.00 -5.46
CA CYS A 112 -5.74 11.91 -4.35
C CYS A 112 -4.24 12.20 -4.13
N PHE A 113 -3.34 11.47 -4.79
CA PHE A 113 -1.90 11.66 -4.65
C PHE A 113 -1.27 12.36 -5.86
N LEU A 114 -2.06 12.67 -6.90
CA LEU A 114 -1.62 13.46 -8.04
C LEU A 114 -1.50 14.94 -7.67
N ASP A 115 -0.55 15.64 -8.30
CA ASP A 115 -0.38 17.10 -8.15
C ASP A 115 -1.62 17.85 -8.65
N GLU A 116 -2.19 17.40 -9.77
CA GLU A 116 -3.48 17.84 -10.28
C GLU A 116 -4.50 16.71 -10.16
N HIS A 117 -5.53 16.93 -9.35
CA HIS A 117 -6.59 15.92 -9.17
C HIS A 117 -7.46 15.84 -10.43
N PRO A 118 -7.59 14.67 -11.08
CA PRO A 118 -8.25 14.57 -12.38
C PRO A 118 -9.78 14.59 -12.33
N GLY A 119 -10.38 14.72 -11.14
CA GLY A 119 -11.84 14.76 -10.94
C GLY A 119 -12.54 13.40 -11.01
N HIS A 120 -11.80 12.34 -11.32
CA HIS A 120 -12.28 10.96 -11.35
C HIS A 120 -11.27 10.01 -10.66
N PRO A 121 -11.68 8.82 -10.19
CA PRO A 121 -10.76 7.83 -9.63
C PRO A 121 -9.68 7.38 -10.63
N VAL A 122 -8.46 7.15 -10.13
CA VAL A 122 -7.37 6.52 -10.90
C VAL A 122 -7.05 5.20 -10.25
N GLU A 123 -7.78 4.18 -10.66
CA GLU A 123 -7.78 2.87 -10.01
C GLU A 123 -6.64 1.96 -10.45
N TYR A 124 -6.11 1.21 -9.49
CA TYR A 124 -5.10 0.19 -9.68
C TYR A 124 -5.53 -1.14 -9.05
N ARG A 125 -5.31 -2.25 -9.73
CA ARG A 125 -5.53 -3.61 -9.23
C ARG A 125 -4.22 -4.27 -8.87
N LEU A 126 -4.18 -4.96 -7.73
CA LEU A 126 -3.01 -5.75 -7.35
C LEU A 126 -2.81 -6.90 -8.36
N ILE A 127 -1.60 -7.03 -8.90
CA ILE A 127 -1.22 -8.13 -9.81
C ILE A 127 -0.18 -9.07 -9.19
N GLY A 128 0.51 -8.62 -8.14
CA GLY A 128 1.43 -9.45 -7.40
C GLY A 128 2.08 -8.71 -6.25
N LEU A 129 2.78 -9.46 -5.40
CA LEU A 129 3.59 -8.91 -4.32
C LEU A 129 4.80 -9.79 -4.04
N ILE A 130 5.83 -9.19 -3.48
CA ILE A 130 6.97 -9.89 -2.87
C ILE A 130 6.81 -9.78 -1.36
N GLN A 131 6.90 -10.92 -0.68
CA GLN A 131 6.97 -11.00 0.77
C GLN A 131 8.41 -11.29 1.19
N HIS A 132 8.85 -10.63 2.26
CA HIS A 132 10.11 -10.95 2.93
C HIS A 132 9.83 -11.61 4.27
N ILE A 133 10.27 -12.84 4.45
CA ILE A 133 10.16 -13.64 5.67
C ILE A 133 11.50 -13.56 6.41
N GLY A 134 11.47 -13.42 7.74
CA GLY A 134 12.69 -13.31 8.55
C GLY A 134 13.08 -11.87 8.87
N SER A 135 14.37 -11.67 9.18
CA SER A 135 14.91 -10.45 9.80
C SER A 135 15.87 -9.71 8.85
N MET A 136 16.46 -8.60 9.31
CA MET A 136 17.44 -7.88 8.47
C MET A 136 18.76 -8.64 8.28
N GLY A 137 19.15 -9.48 9.24
CA GLY A 137 20.40 -10.28 9.16
C GLY A 137 20.28 -11.52 8.29
N GLY A 138 19.09 -11.82 7.78
CA GLY A 138 18.81 -13.00 6.98
C GLY A 138 17.31 -13.22 6.87
N GLY A 139 16.88 -13.55 5.66
CA GLY A 139 15.48 -13.81 5.36
C GLY A 139 15.30 -14.49 4.02
N HIS A 140 14.05 -14.79 3.72
CA HIS A 140 13.61 -15.52 2.54
C HIS A 140 12.57 -14.71 1.78
N TYR A 141 12.69 -14.67 0.46
CA TYR A 141 11.77 -13.93 -0.38
C TYR A 141 10.88 -14.89 -1.15
N ILE A 142 9.57 -14.74 -0.98
CA ILE A 142 8.57 -15.43 -1.77
C ILE A 142 7.71 -14.42 -2.51
N SER A 143 7.00 -14.86 -3.55
CA SER A 143 6.11 -13.98 -4.30
C SER A 143 4.72 -14.56 -4.47
N TYR A 144 3.72 -13.70 -4.48
CA TYR A 144 2.36 -14.04 -4.87
C TYR A 144 2.04 -13.32 -6.16
N CYS A 145 1.59 -14.05 -7.18
CA CYS A 145 1.21 -13.47 -8.47
C CYS A 145 -0.22 -13.88 -8.84
N GLN A 146 -0.98 -12.93 -9.35
CA GLN A 146 -2.31 -13.19 -9.90
C GLN A 146 -2.19 -13.77 -11.31
N HIS A 147 -3.04 -14.74 -11.64
CA HIS A 147 -3.05 -15.30 -12.98
C HIS A 147 -3.51 -14.27 -14.01
N LYS A 148 -2.71 -14.07 -15.07
CA LYS A 148 -2.95 -13.03 -16.07
C LYS A 148 -4.32 -13.11 -16.77
N ARG A 149 -4.83 -14.32 -17.00
CA ARG A 149 -6.11 -14.54 -17.71
C ARG A 149 -7.27 -14.81 -16.76
N ASN A 150 -6.98 -15.19 -15.51
CA ASN A 150 -8.00 -15.49 -14.51
C ASN A 150 -7.69 -14.75 -13.21
N PRO A 151 -8.18 -13.51 -13.05
CA PRO A 151 -7.91 -12.71 -11.85
C PRO A 151 -8.40 -13.31 -10.52
N ARG A 152 -9.14 -14.42 -10.56
CA ARG A 152 -9.57 -15.16 -9.36
C ARG A 152 -8.52 -16.14 -8.84
N GLU A 153 -7.55 -16.50 -9.68
CA GLU A 153 -6.50 -17.45 -9.33
C GLU A 153 -5.23 -16.72 -8.90
N TRP A 154 -4.68 -17.15 -7.77
CA TRP A 154 -3.41 -16.67 -7.22
C TRP A 154 -2.45 -17.84 -7.07
N TYR A 155 -1.18 -17.53 -7.26
CA TYR A 155 -0.09 -18.49 -7.13
C TYR A 155 0.96 -17.92 -6.19
N GLU A 156 1.41 -18.76 -5.26
CA GLU A 156 2.60 -18.54 -4.44
C GLU A 156 3.79 -19.20 -5.13
N PHE A 157 4.90 -18.47 -5.25
CA PHE A 157 6.17 -18.95 -5.77
C PHE A 157 7.20 -18.85 -4.65
N ASP A 158 7.65 -20.02 -4.20
CA ASP A 158 8.68 -20.22 -3.19
C ASP A 158 9.80 -21.05 -3.82
N ASP A 159 10.81 -20.36 -4.34
CA ASP A 159 11.89 -20.93 -5.15
C ASP A 159 11.40 -21.86 -6.28
N MET A 160 11.52 -23.18 -6.08
CA MET A 160 11.12 -24.20 -7.04
C MET A 160 9.68 -24.69 -6.86
N LEU A 161 9.01 -24.25 -5.79
CA LEU A 161 7.67 -24.67 -5.42
C LEU A 161 6.65 -23.61 -5.90
N VAL A 162 5.60 -24.10 -6.56
CA VAL A 162 4.50 -23.27 -7.05
C VAL A 162 3.20 -23.82 -6.50
N ASN A 163 2.50 -23.03 -5.68
CA ASN A 163 1.26 -23.43 -5.03
C ASN A 163 0.10 -22.55 -5.51
N VAL A 164 -1.06 -23.16 -5.77
CA VAL A 164 -2.30 -22.40 -5.96
C VAL A 164 -2.80 -21.95 -4.59
N VAL A 165 -3.08 -20.65 -4.44
CA VAL A 165 -3.51 -20.07 -3.16
C VAL A 165 -4.78 -19.24 -3.33
N GLY A 166 -5.53 -19.11 -2.24
CA GLY A 166 -6.70 -18.24 -2.19
C GLY A 166 -6.31 -16.77 -1.93
N PRO A 167 -7.17 -15.80 -2.28
CA PRO A 167 -6.91 -14.39 -2.01
C PRO A 167 -6.75 -14.07 -0.52
N GLU A 168 -7.36 -14.86 0.38
CA GLU A 168 -7.20 -14.69 1.83
C GLU A 168 -5.77 -14.95 2.32
N GLN A 169 -5.02 -15.84 1.67
CA GLN A 169 -3.61 -16.06 1.98
C GLN A 169 -2.77 -14.86 1.52
N VAL A 170 -3.09 -14.33 0.34
CA VAL A 170 -2.45 -13.12 -0.20
C VAL A 170 -2.71 -11.90 0.70
N GLU A 171 -3.95 -11.74 1.20
CA GLU A 171 -4.34 -10.67 2.13
C GLU A 171 -3.57 -10.72 3.46
N ARG A 172 -3.11 -11.90 3.88
CA ARG A 172 -2.33 -12.11 5.11
C ARG A 172 -0.82 -12.00 4.92
N ALA A 173 -0.34 -11.91 3.68
CA ALA A 173 1.08 -11.79 3.41
C ALA A 173 1.65 -10.51 4.03
N GLU A 174 2.94 -10.52 4.40
CA GLU A 174 3.67 -9.32 4.82
C GLU A 174 4.36 -8.68 3.61
N PRO A 175 3.73 -7.73 2.90
CA PRO A 175 4.30 -7.24 1.64
C PRO A 175 5.57 -6.44 1.92
N TYR A 176 6.61 -6.76 1.17
CA TYR A 176 7.80 -5.93 1.00
C TYR A 176 7.66 -5.03 -0.23
N VAL A 177 7.21 -5.60 -1.36
CA VAL A 177 6.90 -4.84 -2.58
C VAL A 177 5.53 -5.26 -3.10
N LEU A 178 4.67 -4.29 -3.42
CA LEU A 178 3.38 -4.50 -4.06
C LEU A 178 3.45 -4.04 -5.52
N PHE A 179 2.88 -4.83 -6.42
CA PHE A 179 2.78 -4.52 -7.84
C PHE A 179 1.31 -4.32 -8.22
N TYR A 180 1.02 -3.14 -8.73
CA TYR A 180 -0.31 -2.69 -9.06
C TYR A 180 -0.38 -2.36 -10.55
N GLN A 181 -1.37 -2.87 -11.25
CA GLN A 181 -1.64 -2.52 -12.65
C GLN A 181 -2.80 -1.53 -12.71
N ARG A 182 -2.65 -0.47 -13.52
CA ARG A 182 -3.70 0.50 -13.74
C ARG A 182 -4.93 -0.19 -14.34
N SER A 183 -6.10 0.12 -13.81
CA SER A 183 -7.35 -0.28 -14.44
C SER A 183 -7.49 0.50 -15.75
N PRO A 184 -7.90 -0.14 -16.85
CA PRO A 184 -8.20 0.59 -18.08
C PRO A 184 -9.28 1.63 -17.77
N SER A 185 -9.01 2.88 -18.15
CA SER A 185 -10.07 3.90 -18.23
C SER A 185 -11.12 3.40 -19.22
N GLN A 186 -12.40 3.67 -18.99
CA GLN A 186 -13.46 3.27 -19.91
C GLN A 186 -13.07 3.65 -21.35
N GLY A 187 -12.85 2.65 -22.21
CA GLY A 187 -12.47 2.83 -23.62
C GLY A 187 -11.05 2.40 -24.00
N SER A 188 -10.11 2.18 -23.06
CA SER A 188 -8.76 1.69 -23.39
C SER A 188 -8.65 0.17 -23.22
N ARG A 189 -8.35 -0.57 -24.29
CA ARG A 189 -7.91 -1.97 -24.16
C ARG A 189 -6.42 -1.98 -23.80
N LEU A 190 -6.08 -2.61 -22.68
CA LEU A 190 -4.69 -2.83 -22.29
C LEU A 190 -4.08 -3.95 -23.15
N ASP A 191 -3.53 -3.58 -24.30
CA ASP A 191 -2.65 -4.45 -25.08
C ASP A 191 -1.18 -4.25 -24.64
N ARG A 192 -0.39 -5.31 -24.79
CA ARG A 192 1.07 -5.36 -24.62
C ARG A 192 1.80 -4.28 -25.45
N GLN A 193 1.24 -3.81 -26.56
CA GLN A 193 1.81 -2.68 -27.32
C GLN A 193 1.65 -1.35 -26.58
N THR A 194 0.54 -1.14 -25.86
CA THR A 194 0.31 0.02 -25.00
C THR A 194 1.38 0.13 -23.92
N PHE A 195 1.74 -0.99 -23.28
CA PHE A 195 2.83 -1.04 -22.29
C PHE A 195 4.19 -0.56 -22.85
N LYS A 196 4.56 -1.03 -24.05
CA LYS A 196 5.82 -0.61 -24.70
C LYS A 196 5.76 0.84 -25.18
N SER A 197 4.59 1.34 -25.57
CA SER A 197 4.36 2.74 -25.93
C SER A 197 4.55 3.63 -24.71
N ASP A 198 3.85 3.32 -23.63
CA ASP A 198 3.75 4.22 -22.48
C ASP A 198 5.04 4.23 -21.67
N HIS A 199 5.72 3.08 -21.57
CA HIS A 199 7.07 3.04 -21.02
C HIS A 199 8.04 3.92 -21.84
N ARG A 200 7.98 3.87 -23.19
CA ARG A 200 8.81 4.73 -24.04
C ARG A 200 8.46 6.22 -23.87
N LYS A 201 7.18 6.56 -23.78
CA LYS A 201 6.73 7.94 -23.53
C LYS A 201 7.18 8.44 -22.16
N MET A 202 7.05 7.62 -21.12
CA MET A 202 7.51 7.96 -19.77
C MET A 202 9.03 8.14 -19.72
N GLN A 203 9.79 7.22 -20.31
CA GLN A 203 11.26 7.34 -20.41
C GLN A 203 11.68 8.58 -21.22
N ALA A 204 10.96 8.92 -22.28
CA ALA A 204 11.19 10.15 -23.04
C ALA A 204 10.92 11.40 -22.19
N ARG A 205 9.79 11.47 -21.48
CA ARG A 205 9.47 12.60 -20.59
C ARG A 205 10.47 12.77 -19.45
N ILE A 206 10.91 11.67 -18.83
CA ILE A 206 11.95 11.69 -17.79
C ILE A 206 13.24 12.23 -18.39
N ARG A 207 13.65 11.72 -19.57
CA ARG A 207 14.84 12.21 -20.28
C ARG A 207 14.73 13.69 -20.60
N ASP A 208 13.61 14.15 -21.15
CA ASP A 208 13.43 15.54 -21.54
C ASP A 208 13.41 16.48 -20.32
N ALA A 209 12.80 16.05 -19.21
CA ALA A 209 12.84 16.76 -17.94
C ALA A 209 14.25 16.85 -17.34
N LEU A 210 15.03 15.76 -17.41
CA LEU A 210 16.43 15.75 -16.96
C LEU A 210 17.35 16.57 -17.86
N LEU A 211 17.01 16.70 -19.15
CA LEU A 211 17.79 17.47 -20.14
C LEU A 211 17.32 18.93 -20.29
N GLY A 212 16.33 19.38 -19.53
CA GLY A 212 15.90 20.79 -19.49
C GLY A 212 15.28 21.30 -20.79
N ARG A 213 14.72 20.43 -21.65
CA ARG A 213 14.04 20.88 -22.88
C ARG A 213 12.59 21.29 -22.59
N PRO A 214 12.12 22.44 -23.11
CA PRO A 214 10.74 22.86 -22.91
C PRO A 214 9.79 21.86 -23.57
N LEU A 215 8.74 21.46 -22.84
CA LEU A 215 7.65 20.63 -23.34
C LEU A 215 7.03 21.34 -24.56
N SER A 216 7.14 20.73 -25.74
CA SER A 216 6.47 21.24 -26.94
C SER A 216 4.95 21.16 -26.74
N PRO A 217 4.19 22.24 -26.96
CA PRO A 217 2.74 22.18 -26.94
C PRO A 217 2.28 21.33 -28.13
N SER A 218 1.43 20.33 -27.85
CA SER A 218 0.60 19.65 -28.85
C SER A 218 -0.56 20.54 -29.28
#